data_AF-A0A165R2D8-F1
#
_entry.id   AF-A0A165R2D8-F1
#
_cell.length_a   1.000
_cell.length_b   1.000
_cell.length_c   1.000
_cell.angle_alpha   90.00
_cell.angle_beta   90.00
_cell.angle_gamma   90.00
#
_symmetry.space_group_name_H-M   'P 1'
#
loop_
_entity.id
_entity.type
_entity.pdbx_description
1 polymer ?
#
loop_
_entity_poly.entity_id
_entity_poly.type
_entity_poly.pdbx_seq_one_letter_code
_entity_poly.pdbx_strand_id
1 'polypeptide(L)'
;MNASEMAKISKPEWEKATSELRISNVKTLSTALHDLEDLLLLDKPALRPTASAPTKKPATGSCDPYNRSRYYGYATNTTKFFNELYAFCFTLAKPPQVRNIDMETASAFWSVLVVPKYPLMSDILQFINEKGTYKGVNKDLWTMTLEFCRAVQPDLSNYDPEGAWPTMLDDFVTWKKNGAAGDIPM
;
A
#
# COMPACT_ATOMS: atom_id res chain seq x y z
N MET A 1 -4.33 -1.88 14.30
CA MET A 1 -4.87 -1.00 15.36
C MET A 1 -6.32 -0.57 15.07
N ASN A 2 -6.84 -0.80 13.85
CA ASN A 2 -8.25 -0.52 13.47
C ASN A 2 -8.71 0.92 13.77
N ALA A 3 -7.79 1.88 13.64
CA ALA A 3 -8.10 3.29 13.82
C ALA A 3 -9.22 3.71 12.87
N SER A 4 -10.14 4.51 13.39
CA SER A 4 -11.32 4.99 12.66
C SER A 4 -11.11 6.38 12.05
N GLU A 5 -10.07 7.11 12.47
CA GLU A 5 -9.78 8.46 12.02
C GLU A 5 -8.27 8.61 11.75
N MET A 6 -7.93 9.26 10.64
CA MET A 6 -6.53 9.56 10.30
C MET A 6 -5.88 10.45 11.37
N ALA A 7 -4.61 10.21 11.65
CA ALA A 7 -3.81 10.93 12.66
C ALA A 7 -4.31 10.84 14.12
N LYS A 8 -5.30 9.97 14.42
CA LYS A 8 -5.75 9.72 15.79
C LYS A 8 -5.77 8.22 16.09
N ILE A 9 -5.29 7.88 17.29
CA ILE A 9 -5.44 6.54 17.86
C ILE A 9 -5.89 6.75 19.31
N SER A 10 -7.04 6.20 19.67
CA SER A 10 -7.51 6.29 21.04
C SER A 10 -6.66 5.43 21.97
N LYS A 11 -6.58 5.81 23.25
CA LYS A 11 -5.87 5.03 24.26
C LYS A 11 -6.33 3.55 24.30
N PRO A 12 -7.64 3.22 24.28
CA PRO A 12 -8.08 1.82 24.26
C PRO A 12 -7.65 1.05 23.01
N GLU A 13 -7.70 1.67 21.83
CA GLU A 13 -7.23 1.05 20.57
C GLU A 13 -5.73 0.76 20.64
N TRP A 14 -4.95 1.72 21.14
CA TRP A 14 -3.51 1.59 21.33
C TRP A 14 -3.18 0.45 22.29
N GLU A 15 -3.72 0.50 23.52
CA GLU A 15 -3.46 -0.49 24.58
C GLU A 15 -3.86 -1.90 24.16
N LYS A 16 -5.03 -2.05 23.51
CA LYS A 16 -5.48 -3.33 22.98
C LYS A 16 -4.49 -3.86 21.94
N ALA A 17 -4.10 -3.04 20.97
CA ALA A 17 -3.25 -3.49 19.87
C ALA A 17 -1.83 -3.81 20.33
N THR A 18 -1.21 -2.98 21.18
CA THR A 18 0.14 -3.25 21.69
C THR A 18 0.17 -4.45 22.63
N SER A 19 -0.89 -4.66 23.43
CA SER A 19 -1.04 -5.85 24.26
C SER A 19 -1.16 -7.13 23.44
N GLU A 20 -2.03 -7.16 22.43
CA GLU A 20 -2.19 -8.30 21.50
C GLU A 20 -0.88 -8.64 20.77
N LEU A 21 -0.15 -7.60 20.34
CA LEU A 21 1.14 -7.75 19.67
C LEU A 21 2.29 -8.00 20.66
N ARG A 22 2.08 -7.90 21.98
CA ARG A 22 3.14 -7.99 23.01
C ARG A 22 4.28 -6.98 22.79
N ILE A 23 3.94 -5.78 22.32
CA ILE A 23 4.90 -4.70 22.07
C ILE A 23 5.00 -3.83 23.32
N SER A 24 6.20 -3.78 23.92
CA SER A 24 6.47 -3.02 25.15
C SER A 24 7.34 -1.78 24.94
N ASN A 25 7.89 -1.58 23.74
CA ASN A 25 8.81 -0.49 23.44
C ASN A 25 8.79 -0.12 21.94
N VAL A 26 9.29 1.07 21.63
CA VAL A 26 9.30 1.64 20.27
C VAL A 26 10.16 0.84 19.30
N LYS A 27 11.27 0.25 19.76
CA LYS A 27 12.14 -0.56 18.90
C LYS A 27 11.39 -1.78 18.37
N THR A 28 10.68 -2.49 19.25
CA THR A 28 9.85 -3.62 18.87
C THR A 28 8.70 -3.20 17.94
N LEU A 29 8.08 -2.04 18.17
CA LEU A 29 7.06 -1.50 17.26
C LEU A 29 7.62 -1.26 15.86
N SER A 30 8.79 -0.62 15.77
CA SER A 30 9.48 -0.39 14.50
C SER A 30 9.79 -1.71 13.78
N THR A 31 10.27 -2.73 14.50
CA THR A 31 10.46 -4.07 13.91
C THR A 31 9.17 -4.65 13.35
N ALA A 32 8.06 -4.57 14.08
CA ALA A 32 6.77 -5.08 13.61
C ALA A 32 6.25 -4.32 12.38
N LEU A 33 6.49 -3.02 12.29
CA LEU A 33 6.13 -2.20 11.13
C LEU A 33 6.97 -2.55 9.90
N HIS A 34 8.28 -2.68 10.05
CA HIS A 34 9.16 -3.09 8.95
C HIS A 34 8.85 -4.51 8.47
N ASP A 35 8.56 -5.46 9.37
CA ASP A 35 8.15 -6.80 8.99
C ASP A 35 6.89 -6.74 8.08
N LEU A 36 5.90 -5.90 8.41
CA LEU A 36 4.68 -5.74 7.60
C LEU A 36 4.91 -5.00 6.28
N GLU A 37 5.73 -3.95 6.27
CA GLU A 37 6.13 -3.21 5.08
C GLU A 37 6.84 -4.14 4.07
N ASP A 38 7.81 -4.90 4.56
CA ASP A 38 8.55 -5.89 3.78
C ASP A 38 7.60 -6.92 3.15
N LEU A 39 6.64 -7.42 3.92
CA LEU A 39 5.71 -8.45 3.46
C LEU A 39 4.65 -7.93 2.48
N LEU A 40 4.05 -6.77 2.77
CA LEU A 40 2.84 -6.31 2.06
C LEU A 40 3.16 -5.31 0.95
N LEU A 41 4.17 -4.45 1.12
CA LEU A 41 4.46 -3.36 0.18
C LEU A 41 5.65 -3.67 -0.73
N LEU A 42 6.64 -4.39 -0.23
CA LEU A 42 7.89 -4.68 -0.94
C LEU A 42 7.98 -6.10 -1.51
N ASP A 43 6.94 -6.92 -1.33
CA ASP A 43 6.87 -8.32 -1.78
C ASP A 43 8.06 -9.19 -1.34
N LYS A 44 8.67 -8.87 -0.20
CA LYS A 44 9.77 -9.68 0.34
C LYS A 44 9.23 -11.01 0.87
N PRO A 45 10.02 -12.09 0.79
CA PRO A 45 9.63 -13.38 1.33
C PRO A 45 9.27 -13.29 2.82
N ALA A 46 8.22 -14.00 3.22
CA ALA A 46 7.79 -14.04 4.61
C ALA A 46 8.91 -14.59 5.53
N LEU A 47 8.97 -14.05 6.74
CA LEU A 47 9.89 -14.55 7.76
C LEU A 47 9.62 -16.04 8.04
N ARG A 48 10.70 -16.80 8.25
CA ARG A 48 10.58 -18.20 8.64
C ARG A 48 10.13 -18.28 10.10
N PRO A 49 9.13 -19.12 10.42
CA PRO A 49 8.83 -19.43 11.80
C PRO A 49 10.08 -19.94 12.50
N THR A 50 10.38 -19.41 13.68
CA THR A 50 11.43 -19.95 14.54
C THR A 50 10.97 -21.30 15.10
N ALA A 51 10.99 -22.34 14.27
CA ALA A 51 10.81 -23.71 14.73
C ALA A 51 12.09 -24.14 15.45
N SER A 52 11.94 -24.59 16.69
CA SER A 52 12.96 -25.26 17.48
C SER A 52 13.61 -26.39 16.68
N ALA A 53 14.84 -26.18 16.23
CA ALA A 53 15.70 -27.28 15.80
C ALA A 53 15.92 -28.23 17.01
N PRO A 54 15.89 -29.56 16.82
CA PRO A 54 16.13 -30.50 17.91
C PRO A 54 17.62 -30.51 18.23
N THR A 55 18.09 -29.55 19.02
CA THR A 55 19.45 -29.56 19.56
C THR A 55 19.40 -29.51 21.08
N LYS A 56 20.04 -30.51 21.69
CA LYS A 56 20.18 -30.73 23.13
C LYS A 56 20.81 -29.52 23.80
N LYS A 57 20.01 -28.61 24.35
CA LYS A 57 20.27 -27.74 25.54
C LYS A 57 19.05 -26.85 25.76
N PRO A 58 18.64 -26.56 27.01
CA PRO A 58 17.55 -25.63 27.28
C PRO A 58 18.07 -24.22 27.03
N ALA A 59 18.02 -23.77 25.77
CA ALA A 59 18.19 -22.36 25.45
C ALA A 59 16.94 -21.63 25.92
N THR A 60 17.13 -20.64 26.79
CA THR A 60 16.13 -19.62 27.15
C THR A 60 15.34 -19.22 25.90
N GLY A 61 14.01 -19.41 25.97
CA GLY A 61 13.12 -19.58 24.83
C GLY A 61 13.33 -18.61 23.68
N SER A 62 13.35 -19.18 22.47
CA SER A 62 13.14 -18.47 21.20
C SER A 62 11.88 -17.63 21.29
N CYS A 63 12.03 -16.34 21.56
CA CYS A 63 10.94 -15.38 21.67
C CYS A 63 11.07 -14.42 20.49
N ASP A 64 10.18 -14.54 19.50
CA ASP A 64 10.01 -13.49 18.49
C ASP A 64 9.91 -12.13 19.21
N PRO A 65 10.46 -11.04 18.63
CA PRO A 65 10.51 -9.75 19.30
C PRO A 65 9.12 -9.21 19.65
N TYR A 66 8.07 -9.69 18.99
CA TYR A 66 6.65 -9.45 19.26
C TYR A 66 5.82 -10.67 18.84
N ASN A 67 4.53 -10.66 19.15
CA ASN A 67 3.60 -11.70 18.71
C ASN A 67 3.33 -11.65 17.19
N ARG A 68 4.01 -12.50 16.42
CA ARG A 68 3.90 -12.61 14.96
C ARG A 68 2.69 -13.40 14.45
N SER A 69 1.76 -13.83 15.30
CA SER A 69 0.61 -14.65 14.88
C SER A 69 -0.21 -13.99 13.76
N ARG A 70 -0.47 -12.67 13.85
CA ARG A 70 -1.14 -11.91 12.79
C ARG A 70 -0.30 -11.79 11.53
N TYR A 71 1.00 -11.54 11.69
CA TYR A 71 1.95 -11.46 10.58
C TYR A 71 1.93 -12.73 9.72
N TYR A 72 2.02 -13.90 10.36
CA TYR A 72 1.94 -15.18 9.63
C TYR A 72 0.56 -15.41 8.99
N GLY A 73 -0.51 -14.92 9.62
CA GLY A 73 -1.83 -14.87 9.00
C GLY A 73 -1.81 -14.08 7.69
N TYR A 74 -1.18 -12.91 7.68
CA TYR A 74 -1.04 -12.10 6.47
C TYR A 74 -0.19 -12.76 5.39
N ALA A 75 0.87 -13.48 5.79
CA ALA A 75 1.74 -14.19 4.86
C ALA A 75 1.05 -15.33 4.09
N THR A 76 -0.11 -15.81 4.55
CA THR A 76 -0.88 -16.86 3.85
C THR A 76 -1.48 -16.38 2.52
N ASN A 77 -1.77 -15.08 2.39
CA ASN A 77 -2.34 -14.49 1.18
C ASN A 77 -2.03 -12.99 1.12
N THR A 78 -0.79 -12.65 0.79
CA THR A 78 -0.29 -11.26 0.75
C THR A 78 -1.12 -10.38 -0.18
N THR A 79 -1.52 -10.89 -1.35
CA THR A 79 -2.38 -10.16 -2.30
C THR A 79 -3.71 -9.73 -1.68
N LYS A 80 -4.40 -10.65 -0.99
CA LYS A 80 -5.66 -10.34 -0.31
C LYS A 80 -5.46 -9.26 0.76
N PHE A 81 -4.45 -9.42 1.62
CA PHE A 81 -4.24 -8.48 2.72
C PHE A 81 -3.71 -7.12 2.26
N PHE A 82 -2.96 -7.07 1.17
CA PHE A 82 -2.61 -5.82 0.50
C PHE A 82 -3.87 -5.11 -0.02
N ASN A 83 -4.80 -5.84 -0.66
CA ASN A 83 -6.08 -5.26 -1.12
C ASN A 83 -6.92 -4.71 0.05
N GLU A 84 -6.97 -5.45 1.18
CA GLU A 84 -7.65 -4.99 2.39
C GLU A 84 -6.97 -3.73 2.97
N LEU A 85 -5.64 -3.68 3.03
CA LEU A 85 -4.87 -2.50 3.45
C LEU A 85 -5.15 -1.30 2.54
N TYR A 86 -5.10 -1.50 1.22
CA TYR A 86 -5.36 -0.47 0.23
C TYR A 86 -6.77 0.12 0.36
N ALA A 87 -7.79 -0.73 0.51
CA ALA A 87 -9.17 -0.29 0.74
C ALA A 87 -9.35 0.40 2.10
N PHE A 88 -8.65 -0.07 3.13
CA PHE A 88 -8.65 0.53 4.45
C PHE A 88 -8.08 1.94 4.42
N CYS A 89 -6.95 2.18 3.74
CA CYS A 89 -6.33 3.50 3.65
C CYS A 89 -7.27 4.56 3.05
N PHE A 90 -8.03 4.22 2.00
CA PHE A 90 -9.06 5.13 1.48
C PHE A 90 -10.11 5.46 2.54
N THR A 91 -10.60 4.46 3.27
CA THR A 91 -11.62 4.64 4.30
C THR A 91 -11.10 5.48 5.48
N LEU A 92 -9.85 5.26 5.88
CA LEU A 92 -9.17 5.99 6.95
C LEU A 92 -8.97 7.46 6.59
N ALA A 93 -8.55 7.73 5.34
CA ALA A 93 -8.25 9.07 4.85
C ALA A 93 -9.52 9.89 4.56
N LYS A 94 -10.62 9.22 4.19
CA LYS A 94 -11.88 9.85 3.80
C LYS A 94 -12.59 10.46 5.01
N PRO A 95 -12.78 11.80 5.05
CA PRO A 95 -13.53 12.43 6.13
C PRO A 95 -14.95 11.84 6.31
N PRO A 96 -15.54 12.00 7.50
CA PRO A 96 -16.95 11.70 7.70
C PRO A 96 -17.81 12.46 6.69
N GLN A 97 -18.86 11.82 6.18
CA GLN A 97 -19.87 12.40 5.28
C GLN A 97 -19.42 12.77 3.85
N VAL A 98 -18.13 12.86 3.55
CA VAL A 98 -17.65 13.05 2.18
C VAL A 98 -17.44 11.70 1.47
N ARG A 99 -17.56 11.70 0.14
CA ARG A 99 -17.38 10.51 -0.71
C ARG A 99 -15.97 10.39 -1.31
N ASN A 100 -15.20 11.48 -1.27
CA ASN A 100 -13.91 11.62 -1.93
C ASN A 100 -12.84 12.00 -0.90
N ILE A 101 -11.61 11.59 -1.16
CA ILE A 101 -10.40 12.19 -0.58
C ILE A 101 -9.88 13.26 -1.54
N ASP A 102 -9.14 14.23 -1.04
CA ASP A 102 -8.45 15.19 -1.91
C ASP A 102 -7.29 14.49 -2.66
N MET A 103 -6.92 15.07 -3.80
CA MET A 103 -5.90 14.47 -4.69
C MET A 103 -4.51 14.44 -4.06
N GLU A 104 -4.17 15.40 -3.20
CA GLU A 104 -2.88 15.46 -2.52
C GLU A 104 -2.74 14.28 -1.53
N THR A 105 -3.75 14.08 -0.69
CA THR A 105 -3.83 12.93 0.22
C THR A 105 -3.79 11.61 -0.54
N ALA A 106 -4.55 11.48 -1.63
CA ALA A 106 -4.53 10.27 -2.46
C ALA A 106 -3.13 9.99 -3.03
N SER A 107 -2.48 11.02 -3.57
CA SER A 107 -1.13 10.95 -4.13
C SER A 107 -0.10 10.53 -3.09
N ALA A 108 -0.20 11.07 -1.87
CA ALA A 108 0.66 10.69 -0.76
C ALA A 108 0.51 9.20 -0.41
N PHE A 109 -0.73 8.68 -0.32
CA PHE A 109 -0.92 7.26 -0.08
C PHE A 109 -0.41 6.39 -1.24
N TRP A 110 -0.67 6.74 -2.49
CA TRP A 110 -0.18 5.98 -3.64
C TRP A 110 1.35 5.92 -3.70
N SER A 111 2.03 7.01 -3.31
CA SER A 111 3.50 7.06 -3.23
C SER A 111 4.09 6.05 -2.24
N VAL A 112 3.34 5.71 -1.18
CA VAL A 112 3.78 4.75 -0.16
C VAL A 112 3.30 3.34 -0.47
N LEU A 113 2.05 3.19 -0.91
CA LEU A 113 1.41 1.88 -1.04
C LEU A 113 1.67 1.21 -2.39
N VAL A 114 1.73 1.97 -3.48
CA VAL A 114 1.63 1.45 -4.85
C VAL A 114 2.95 1.61 -5.60
N VAL A 115 3.62 2.76 -5.48
CA VAL A 115 4.91 3.03 -6.14
C VAL A 115 5.98 1.96 -5.86
N PRO A 116 6.17 1.46 -4.63
CA PRO A 116 7.21 0.43 -4.38
C PRO A 116 6.99 -0.88 -5.15
N LYS A 117 5.75 -1.15 -5.57
CA LYS A 117 5.36 -2.40 -6.22
C LYS A 117 5.10 -2.24 -7.72
N TYR A 118 4.63 -1.08 -8.16
CA TYR A 118 4.22 -0.81 -9.53
C TYR A 118 4.87 0.47 -10.04
N PRO A 119 5.95 0.38 -10.85
CA PRO A 119 6.68 1.54 -11.36
C PRO A 119 5.81 2.55 -12.10
N LEU A 120 4.78 2.07 -12.83
CA LEU A 120 3.83 2.88 -13.59
C LEU A 120 3.12 3.93 -12.72
N MET A 121 2.95 3.66 -11.42
CA MET A 121 2.33 4.62 -10.50
C MET A 121 3.16 5.90 -10.36
N SER A 122 4.49 5.83 -10.47
CA SER A 122 5.35 7.03 -10.41
C SER A 122 5.03 7.99 -11.54
N ASP A 123 4.81 7.46 -12.74
CA ASP A 123 4.44 8.25 -13.92
C ASP A 123 3.03 8.84 -13.77
N ILE A 124 2.10 8.08 -13.19
CA ILE A 124 0.75 8.57 -12.89
C ILE A 124 0.80 9.74 -11.90
N LEU A 125 1.63 9.65 -10.85
CA LEU A 125 1.81 10.75 -9.90
C LEU A 125 2.44 11.98 -10.56
N GLN A 126 3.42 11.80 -11.44
CA GLN A 126 4.00 12.90 -12.21
C GLN A 126 2.93 13.58 -13.08
N PHE A 127 2.14 12.80 -13.81
CA PHE A 127 1.03 13.31 -14.61
C PHE A 127 0.01 14.10 -13.78
N ILE A 128 -0.40 13.58 -12.63
CA ILE A 128 -1.36 14.26 -11.74
C ILE A 128 -0.81 15.62 -11.32
N ASN A 129 0.48 15.67 -10.96
CA ASN A 129 1.15 16.90 -10.54
C ASN A 129 1.27 17.92 -11.68
N GLU A 130 1.67 17.50 -12.88
CA GLU A 130 1.79 18.38 -14.05
C GLU A 130 0.42 18.89 -14.55
N LYS A 131 -0.59 18.02 -14.55
CA LYS A 131 -1.92 18.37 -15.03
C LYS A 131 -2.62 19.35 -14.07
N GLY A 132 -2.55 19.10 -12.76
CA GLY A 132 -3.07 20.00 -11.72
C GLY A 132 -4.59 20.21 -11.67
N THR A 133 -5.35 19.64 -12.61
CA THR A 133 -6.81 19.84 -12.73
C THR A 133 -7.62 18.89 -11.85
N TYR A 134 -7.10 17.73 -11.48
CA TYR A 134 -7.81 16.76 -10.65
C TYR A 134 -7.72 17.17 -9.16
N LYS A 135 -8.86 17.33 -8.51
CA LYS A 135 -8.94 17.83 -7.12
C LYS A 135 -9.32 16.78 -6.08
N GLY A 136 -9.88 15.65 -6.49
CA GLY A 136 -10.28 14.62 -5.56
C GLY A 136 -10.40 13.25 -6.20
N VAL A 137 -10.40 12.23 -5.36
CA VAL A 137 -10.43 10.81 -5.70
C VAL A 137 -11.61 10.16 -4.99
N ASN A 138 -12.52 9.60 -5.77
CA ASN A 138 -13.61 8.77 -5.25
C ASN A 138 -13.15 7.31 -5.10
N LYS A 139 -14.02 6.45 -4.53
CA LYS A 139 -13.70 5.04 -4.30
C LYS A 139 -13.41 4.27 -5.61
N ASP A 140 -14.09 4.63 -6.68
CA ASP A 140 -13.96 3.96 -7.98
C ASP A 140 -12.59 4.24 -8.59
N LEU A 141 -12.22 5.51 -8.75
CA LEU A 141 -10.90 5.93 -9.23
C LEU A 141 -9.77 5.37 -8.37
N TRP A 142 -9.93 5.38 -7.04
CA TRP A 142 -8.98 4.72 -6.13
C TRP A 142 -8.78 3.25 -6.48
N THR A 143 -9.87 2.50 -6.61
CA THR A 143 -9.81 1.06 -6.91
C THR A 143 -9.22 0.80 -8.29
N MET A 144 -9.69 1.53 -9.30
CA MET A 144 -9.25 1.38 -10.69
C MET A 144 -7.79 1.79 -10.90
N THR A 145 -7.24 2.71 -10.12
CA THR A 145 -5.82 3.08 -10.19
C THR A 145 -4.91 1.89 -9.88
N LEU A 146 -5.25 1.10 -8.85
CA LEU A 146 -4.49 -0.10 -8.50
C LEU A 146 -4.67 -1.20 -9.56
N GLU A 147 -5.89 -1.40 -10.06
CA GLU A 147 -6.15 -2.39 -11.12
C GLU A 147 -5.43 -2.01 -12.42
N PHE A 148 -5.38 -0.73 -12.76
CA PHE A 148 -4.64 -0.22 -13.90
C PHE A 148 -3.14 -0.52 -13.78
N CYS A 149 -2.55 -0.26 -12.60
CA CYS A 149 -1.14 -0.60 -12.33
C CYS A 149 -0.83 -2.11 -12.41
N ARG A 150 -1.85 -2.98 -12.23
CA ARG A 150 -1.72 -4.44 -12.35
C ARG A 150 -1.90 -4.93 -13.78
N ALA A 151 -2.86 -4.34 -14.49
CA ALA A 151 -3.29 -4.80 -15.80
C ALA A 151 -2.42 -4.22 -16.93
N VAL A 152 -1.94 -2.99 -16.79
CA VAL A 152 -1.25 -2.26 -17.86
C VAL A 152 0.25 -2.29 -17.63
N GLN A 153 0.99 -2.63 -18.68
CA GLN A 153 2.44 -2.66 -18.67
C GLN A 153 3.02 -1.24 -18.59
N PRO A 154 4.22 -1.06 -18.01
CA PRO A 154 4.84 0.26 -17.88
C PRO A 154 5.01 0.99 -19.22
N ASP A 155 5.20 0.28 -20.33
CA ASP A 155 5.35 0.84 -21.67
C ASP A 155 4.01 1.09 -22.40
N LEU A 156 2.89 0.79 -21.75
CA LEU A 156 1.53 0.91 -22.27
C LEU A 156 1.22 0.04 -23.51
N SER A 157 2.07 -0.96 -23.80
CA SER A 157 1.95 -1.82 -25.00
C SER A 157 0.64 -2.62 -25.06
N ASN A 158 0.06 -2.93 -23.91
CA ASN A 158 -1.16 -3.72 -23.77
C ASN A 158 -2.38 -2.89 -23.31
N TYR A 159 -2.29 -1.56 -23.33
CA TYR A 159 -3.42 -0.70 -23.00
C TYR A 159 -4.49 -0.75 -24.11
N ASP A 160 -5.74 -0.96 -23.70
CA ASP A 160 -6.92 -0.94 -24.57
C ASP A 160 -7.69 0.38 -24.40
N PRO A 161 -7.75 1.25 -25.44
CA PRO A 161 -8.47 2.52 -25.39
C PRO A 161 -10.00 2.36 -25.30
N GLU A 162 -10.54 1.20 -25.67
CA GLU A 162 -11.96 0.90 -25.53
C GLU A 162 -12.27 0.29 -24.14
N GLY A 163 -11.26 0.18 -23.27
CA GLY A 163 -11.40 -0.29 -21.90
C GLY A 163 -12.24 0.66 -21.03
N ALA A 164 -12.91 0.11 -20.03
CA ALA A 164 -13.74 0.88 -19.10
C ALA A 164 -12.92 1.53 -17.97
N TRP A 165 -11.87 2.27 -18.34
CA TRP A 165 -11.04 2.99 -17.37
C TRP A 165 -11.62 4.37 -17.03
N PRO A 166 -11.41 4.88 -15.80
CA PRO A 166 -11.68 6.27 -15.48
C PRO A 166 -10.91 7.21 -16.40
N THR A 167 -11.56 8.29 -16.86
CA THR A 167 -10.99 9.28 -17.79
C THR A 167 -9.61 9.80 -17.38
N MET A 168 -9.34 9.94 -16.08
CA MET A 168 -8.02 10.37 -15.58
C MET A 168 -6.89 9.42 -16.01
N LEU A 169 -7.15 8.11 -16.08
CA LEU A 169 -6.19 7.09 -16.51
C LEU A 169 -6.02 7.08 -18.04
N ASP A 170 -7.09 7.34 -18.80
CA ASP A 170 -6.99 7.49 -20.25
C ASP A 170 -6.21 8.76 -20.64
N ASP A 171 -6.45 9.86 -19.92
CA ASP A 171 -5.71 11.11 -20.05
C ASP A 171 -4.21 10.90 -19.72
N PHE A 172 -3.92 10.12 -18.68
CA PHE A 172 -2.55 9.72 -18.32
C PHE A 172 -1.86 8.97 -19.47
N VAL A 173 -2.52 7.99 -20.09
CA VAL A 173 -1.98 7.24 -21.22
C VAL A 173 -1.64 8.17 -22.38
N THR A 174 -2.53 9.10 -22.68
CA THR A 174 -2.32 10.10 -23.73
C THR A 174 -1.12 11.00 -23.40
N TRP A 175 -1.02 11.49 -22.16
CA TRP A 175 0.11 12.29 -21.69
C TRP A 175 1.44 11.53 -21.82
N LYS A 176 1.50 10.28 -21.36
CA LYS A 176 2.72 9.46 -21.38
C LYS A 176 3.20 9.16 -22.80
N LYS A 177 2.28 8.87 -23.73
CA LYS A 177 2.59 8.66 -25.16
C LYS A 177 3.14 9.93 -25.82
N ASN A 178 2.59 11.09 -25.48
CA ASN A 178 3.06 12.37 -26.03
C ASN A 178 4.42 12.79 -25.46
N GLY A 179 4.68 12.52 -24.17
CA GLY A 179 5.98 12.74 -23.55
C GLY A 179 7.10 11.87 -24.15
N ALA A 180 6.81 10.59 -24.39
CA ALA A 180 7.77 9.66 -25.02
C ALA A 180 8.14 10.05 -26.47
N ALA A 181 7.25 10.74 -27.20
CA ALA A 181 7.53 11.23 -28.55
C ALA A 181 8.40 12.50 -28.58
N GLY A 182 8.54 13.21 -27.45
CA GLY A 182 9.35 14.44 -27.34
C GLY A 182 10.85 14.22 -27.15
N ASP A 183 11.28 13.00 -26.82
CA ASP A 183 12.68 12.65 -26.53
C ASP A 183 13.43 12.02 -27.72
N ILE A 184 12.85 12.04 -28.94
CA ILE A 184 13.58 11.64 -30.15
C ILE A 184 14.35 12.86 -30.66
N PRO A 185 15.71 12.88 -30.58
CA PRO A 185 16.47 13.94 -31.21
C PRO A 185 16.31 13.81 -32.73
N MET A 186 15.84 14.87 -33.38
CA MET A 186 15.97 15.05 -34.84
C MET A 186 17.43 15.25 -35.23
#